data_AF-A0A2I0KI02-F1
#
_entry.id   AF-A0A2I0KI02-F1
#
_cell.length_a   1.000
_cell.length_b   1.000
_cell.length_c   1.000
_cell.angle_alpha   90.00
_cell.angle_beta   90.00
_cell.angle_gamma   90.00
#
_symmetry.space_group_name_H-M   'P 1'
#
loop_
_entity.id
_entity.type
_entity.pdbx_description
1 polymer ?
#
loop_
_entity_poly.entity_id
_entity_poly.type
_entity_poly.pdbx_seq_one_letter_code
_entity_poly.pdbx_strand_id
1 'polypeptide(L)'
;MAKDMEAVGGSGEFRPKDYHDPPPAPLVDAEEFIQWSFYRAIIAEFIATLLFLYITVLTVIGYKSQTDPNLGADQCGGVGILGIAWAFGGMIFILVYCTAGIS
;
A
#
# COMPACT_ATOMS: atom_id res chain seq x y z
N MET A 1 63.80 27.53 -15.75
CA MET A 1 62.68 26.98 -14.94
C MET A 1 61.74 26.31 -15.92
N ALA A 2 61.83 24.99 -16.00
CA ALA A 2 61.05 24.15 -16.89
C ALA A 2 59.60 24.07 -16.41
N LYS A 3 58.64 24.16 -17.34
CA LYS A 3 57.38 23.42 -17.24
C LYS A 3 56.79 23.25 -18.64
N ASP A 4 57.33 22.26 -19.35
CA ASP A 4 56.62 21.56 -20.40
C ASP A 4 55.40 20.88 -19.77
N MET A 5 54.20 21.15 -20.28
CA MET A 5 53.01 20.38 -19.94
C MET A 5 52.51 19.78 -21.24
N GLU A 6 52.89 18.52 -21.41
CA GLU A 6 52.63 17.66 -22.56
C GLU A 6 51.16 17.68 -22.96
N ALA A 7 50.96 17.75 -24.28
CA ALA A 7 49.73 17.33 -24.92
C ALA A 7 49.50 15.84 -24.63
N VAL A 8 48.62 15.53 -23.68
CA VAL A 8 48.00 14.20 -23.58
C VAL A 8 46.68 14.28 -24.33
N GLY A 9 46.73 13.81 -25.57
CA GLY A 9 45.56 13.42 -26.32
C GLY A 9 44.73 12.41 -25.53
N GLY A 10 43.44 12.66 -25.47
CA GLY A 10 42.49 11.81 -24.81
C GLY A 10 41.10 12.35 -25.10
N SER A 11 40.64 12.11 -26.33
CA SER A 11 39.23 12.12 -26.71
C SER A 11 38.49 11.13 -25.82
N GLY A 12 38.24 11.50 -24.56
CA GLY A 12 37.26 10.83 -23.73
C GLY A 12 35.91 11.27 -24.21
N GLU A 13 35.41 10.61 -25.26
CA GLU A 13 33.99 10.62 -25.60
C GLU A 13 33.21 10.46 -24.30
N PHE A 14 32.50 11.51 -23.88
CA PHE A 14 31.44 11.38 -22.92
C PHE A 14 30.44 10.41 -23.56
N ARG A 15 30.55 9.12 -23.24
CA ARG A 15 29.56 8.12 -23.61
C ARG A 15 28.21 8.71 -23.19
N PRO A 16 27.29 9.00 -24.14
CA PRO A 16 25.96 9.45 -23.77
C PRO A 16 25.40 8.43 -22.78
N LYS A 17 24.87 8.92 -21.67
CA LYS A 17 24.30 8.09 -20.62
C LYS A 17 23.19 7.26 -21.28
N ASP A 18 23.41 5.95 -21.47
CA ASP A 18 22.52 5.02 -22.20
C ASP A 18 21.12 4.85 -21.55
N TYR A 19 20.84 5.58 -20.47
CA TYR A 19 19.54 5.61 -19.85
C TYR A 19 18.65 6.64 -20.56
N HIS A 20 17.81 6.13 -21.46
CA HIS A 20 16.66 6.86 -21.97
C HIS A 20 15.49 6.67 -20.99
N ASP A 21 14.93 7.77 -20.50
CA ASP A 21 13.70 7.72 -19.74
C ASP A 21 12.62 7.01 -20.57
N PRO A 22 11.94 5.99 -20.01
CA PRO A 22 10.84 5.37 -20.71
C PRO A 22 9.76 6.42 -20.97
N PRO A 23 9.00 6.28 -22.08
CA PRO A 23 7.87 7.15 -22.33
C PRO A 23 6.92 7.12 -21.13
N PRO A 24 6.23 8.23 -20.82
CA PRO A 24 5.26 8.27 -19.73
C PRO A 24 4.26 7.13 -19.87
N ALA A 25 4.05 6.38 -18.79
CA ALA A 25 3.04 5.32 -18.78
C ALA A 25 1.66 5.94 -19.10
N PRO A 26 0.86 5.30 -19.97
CA PRO A 26 -0.52 5.71 -20.18
C PRO A 26 -1.29 5.69 -18.85
N LEU A 27 -2.19 6.66 -18.64
CA LEU A 27 -2.99 6.73 -17.41
C LEU A 27 -3.93 5.54 -17.25
N VAL A 28 -4.37 4.98 -18.38
CA VAL A 28 -5.35 3.90 -18.44
C VAL A 28 -5.00 3.06 -19.66
N ASP A 29 -4.96 1.75 -19.47
CA ASP A 29 -4.97 0.80 -20.58
C ASP A 29 -6.42 0.36 -20.81
N ALA A 30 -7.06 0.91 -21.86
CA ALA A 30 -8.47 0.66 -22.13
C ALA A 30 -8.76 -0.81 -22.49
N GLU A 31 -7.73 -1.57 -22.89
CA GLU A 31 -7.85 -2.99 -23.19
C GLU A 31 -8.11 -3.83 -21.92
N GLU A 32 -7.69 -3.35 -20.75
CA GLU A 32 -7.95 -4.01 -19.45
C GLU A 32 -9.44 -3.99 -19.05
N PHE A 33 -10.21 -2.97 -19.46
CA PHE A 33 -11.64 -2.87 -19.13
C PHE A 33 -12.50 -3.99 -19.73
N ILE A 34 -12.01 -4.64 -20.77
CA ILE A 34 -12.68 -5.75 -21.44
C ILE A 34 -12.31 -7.08 -20.76
N GLN A 35 -11.23 -7.12 -19.97
CA GLN A 35 -10.75 -8.34 -19.36
C GLN A 35 -11.59 -8.76 -18.15
N TRP A 36 -11.93 -10.05 -18.09
CA TRP A 36 -12.67 -10.62 -16.96
C TRP A 36 -11.88 -10.59 -15.64
N SER A 37 -10.55 -10.63 -15.73
CA SER A 37 -9.63 -10.46 -14.58
C SER A 37 -9.82 -9.11 -13.90
N PHE A 38 -9.99 -8.03 -14.67
CA PHE A 38 -10.19 -6.68 -14.14
C PHE A 38 -11.46 -6.58 -13.27
N TYR A 39 -12.57 -7.15 -13.75
CA TYR A 39 -13.80 -7.22 -12.95
C TYR A 39 -13.62 -8.01 -11.66
N ARG A 40 -12.90 -9.14 -11.70
CA ARG A 40 -12.62 -9.95 -10.51
C ARG A 40 -11.74 -9.22 -9.50
N ALA A 41 -10.71 -8.51 -9.96
CA ALA A 41 -9.82 -7.72 -9.12
C ALA A 41 -10.57 -6.61 -8.38
N ILE A 42 -11.42 -5.84 -9.09
CA ILE A 42 -12.22 -4.77 -8.46
C ILE A 42 -13.20 -5.34 -7.44
N ILE A 43 -13.88 -6.45 -7.75
CA ILE A 43 -14.79 -7.09 -6.80
C ILE A 43 -14.04 -7.56 -5.56
N ALA A 44 -12.84 -8.15 -5.72
CA ALA A 44 -12.02 -8.60 -4.61
C ALA A 44 -11.64 -7.43 -3.69
N GLU A 45 -11.14 -6.32 -4.25
CA GLU A 45 -10.79 -5.12 -3.49
C GLU A 45 -12.00 -4.48 -2.81
N PHE A 46 -13.14 -4.41 -3.48
CA PHE A 46 -14.37 -3.89 -2.89
C PHE A 46 -14.81 -4.71 -1.67
N ILE A 47 -14.82 -6.04 -1.78
CA ILE A 47 -15.21 -6.92 -0.67
C ILE A 47 -14.17 -6.86 0.45
N ALA A 48 -12.88 -6.85 0.13
CA ALA A 48 -11.82 -6.75 1.12
C ALA A 48 -11.92 -5.47 1.94
N THR A 49 -12.10 -4.32 1.28
CA THR A 49 -12.25 -3.02 1.97
C THR A 49 -13.54 -2.92 2.79
N LEU A 50 -14.65 -3.49 2.30
CA LEU A 50 -15.90 -3.58 3.06
C LEU A 50 -15.71 -4.38 4.35
N LEU A 51 -15.10 -5.56 4.26
CA LEU A 51 -14.80 -6.40 5.42
C LEU A 51 -13.80 -5.74 6.38
N PHE A 52 -12.77 -5.08 5.83
CA PHE A 52 -11.78 -4.34 6.61
C PHE A 52 -12.46 -3.26 7.46
N LEU A 53 -13.27 -2.40 6.85
CA LEU A 53 -13.97 -1.35 7.58
C LEU A 53 -14.99 -1.93 8.56
N TYR A 54 -15.75 -2.94 8.16
CA TYR A 54 -16.72 -3.57 9.04
C TYR A 54 -16.07 -4.07 10.34
N ILE A 55 -15.02 -4.88 10.24
CA ILE A 55 -14.37 -5.46 11.42
C ILE A 55 -13.66 -4.39 12.25
N THR A 56 -12.89 -3.50 11.63
CA THR A 56 -12.11 -2.49 12.37
C THR A 56 -12.99 -1.45 13.05
N VAL A 57 -13.98 -0.90 12.34
CA VAL A 57 -14.90 0.12 12.89
C VAL A 57 -15.79 -0.50 13.97
N LEU A 58 -16.32 -1.71 13.75
CA LEU A 58 -17.12 -2.40 14.77
C LEU A 58 -16.30 -2.68 16.04
N THR A 59 -15.02 -3.04 15.89
CA THR A 59 -14.11 -3.24 17.03
C THR A 59 -13.90 -1.94 17.82
N VAL A 60 -13.72 -0.81 17.13
CA VAL A 60 -13.56 0.50 17.79
C VAL A 60 -14.84 0.93 18.50
N ILE A 61 -16.00 0.79 17.85
CA ILE A 61 -17.30 1.16 18.45
C ILE A 61 -17.61 0.23 19.63
N GLY A 62 -17.37 -1.07 19.47
CA GLY A 62 -17.57 -2.06 20.52
C GLY A 62 -16.67 -1.82 21.74
N TYR A 63 -15.40 -1.48 21.53
CA TYR A 63 -14.52 -1.09 22.63
C TYR A 63 -15.02 0.15 23.35
N LYS A 64 -15.42 1.19 22.61
CA LYS A 64 -15.94 2.43 23.19
C LYS A 64 -17.20 2.20 24.01
N SER A 65 -18.13 1.36 23.55
CA SER A 65 -19.36 1.07 24.30
C SER A 65 -19.08 0.24 25.56
N GLN A 66 -18.10 -0.67 25.51
CA GLN A 66 -17.70 -1.53 26.63
C GLN A 66 -16.86 -0.82 27.70
N THR A 67 -16.31 0.36 27.38
CA THR A 67 -15.47 1.15 28.30
C THR A 67 -16.08 2.50 28.68
N ASP A 68 -17.30 2.80 28.24
CA ASP A 68 -17.95 4.08 28.52
C ASP A 68 -18.31 4.18 30.02
N PRO A 69 -17.69 5.11 30.77
CA PRO A 69 -17.97 5.29 32.19
C PRO A 69 -19.40 5.80 32.45
N ASN A 70 -20.05 6.42 31.46
CA ASN A 70 -21.43 6.92 31.61
C ASN A 70 -22.47 5.80 31.50
N LEU A 71 -22.10 4.65 30.93
CA LEU A 71 -22.95 3.46 30.81
C LEU A 71 -22.75 2.48 31.98
N GLY A 72 -21.92 2.84 32.97
CA GLY A 72 -21.55 1.94 34.07
C GLY A 72 -20.70 0.75 33.63
N ALA A 73 -20.04 0.85 32.47
CA ALA A 73 -19.22 -0.21 31.92
C ALA A 73 -17.85 -0.30 32.61
N ASP A 74 -17.22 -1.48 32.57
CA ASP A 74 -15.89 -1.70 33.14
C ASP A 74 -14.83 -0.96 32.31
N GLN A 75 -14.04 -0.10 32.93
CA GLN A 75 -12.98 0.66 32.25
C GLN A 75 -11.90 -0.24 31.64
N CYS A 76 -11.73 -1.44 32.19
CA CYS A 76 -10.83 -2.47 31.69
C CYS A 76 -11.55 -3.54 30.84
N GLY A 77 -12.87 -3.38 30.63
CA GLY A 77 -13.69 -4.28 29.85
C GLY A 77 -13.39 -4.16 28.35
N GLY A 78 -13.32 -5.30 27.67
CA GLY A 78 -13.19 -5.37 26.22
C GLY A 78 -11.77 -5.60 25.71
N VAL A 79 -11.54 -5.25 24.44
CA VAL A 79 -10.31 -5.63 23.70
C VAL A 79 -9.12 -4.70 23.96
N GLY A 80 -9.35 -3.54 24.56
CA GLY A 80 -8.33 -2.50 24.75
C GLY A 80 -7.86 -1.85 23.45
N ILE A 81 -7.05 -0.80 23.57
CA ILE A 81 -6.42 -0.14 22.42
C ILE A 81 -5.46 -1.11 21.69
N LEU A 82 -4.83 -2.03 22.43
CA LEU A 82 -4.01 -3.09 21.86
C LEU A 82 -4.81 -4.02 20.94
N GLY A 83 -6.03 -4.42 21.35
CA GLY A 83 -6.91 -5.23 20.53
C GLY A 83 -7.41 -4.51 19.29
N ILE A 84 -7.67 -3.19 19.38
CA ILE A 84 -7.96 -2.36 18.20
C ILE A 84 -6.77 -2.39 17.23
N ALA A 85 -5.54 -2.17 17.70
CA ALA A 85 -4.34 -2.21 16.85
C ALA A 85 -4.18 -3.58 16.16
N TRP A 86 -4.45 -4.67 16.89
CA TRP A 86 -4.47 -6.02 16.34
C TRP A 86 -5.56 -6.23 15.30
N ALA A 87 -6.75 -5.65 15.46
CA ALA A 87 -7.81 -5.75 14.46
C ALA A 87 -7.39 -5.09 13.14
N PHE A 88 -6.74 -3.92 13.18
CA PHE A 88 -6.21 -3.26 11.99
C PHE A 88 -5.11 -4.10 11.32
N GLY A 89 -4.07 -4.46 12.07
CA GLY A 89 -2.94 -5.22 11.50
C GLY A 89 -3.33 -6.63 11.04
N GLY A 90 -4.13 -7.33 11.85
CA GLY A 90 -4.60 -8.69 11.56
C GLY A 90 -5.52 -8.75 10.35
N MET A 91 -6.45 -7.79 10.21
CA MET A 91 -7.32 -7.75 9.03
C MET A 91 -6.55 -7.44 7.76
N ILE A 92 -5.59 -6.51 7.77
CA ILE A 92 -4.74 -6.27 6.60
C ILE A 92 -3.93 -7.52 6.24
N PHE A 93 -3.30 -8.17 7.21
CA PHE A 93 -2.55 -9.40 6.97
C PHE A 93 -3.39 -10.49 6.29
N ILE A 94 -4.60 -10.73 6.79
CA ILE A 94 -5.52 -11.73 6.24
C ILE A 94 -6.01 -11.31 4.84
N LEU A 95 -6.46 -10.06 4.67
CA LEU A 95 -7.05 -9.60 3.42
C LEU A 95 -6.02 -9.54 2.30
N VAL A 96 -4.81 -9.04 2.56
CA VAL A 96 -3.70 -9.07 1.59
C VAL A 96 -3.39 -10.50 1.19
N TYR A 97 -3.33 -11.43 2.15
CA TYR A 97 -3.13 -12.85 1.82
C TYR A 97 -4.24 -13.41 0.92
N CYS A 98 -5.50 -13.00 1.13
CA CYS A 98 -6.63 -13.46 0.34
C CYS A 98 -6.72 -12.80 -1.05
N THR A 99 -6.31 -11.53 -1.20
CA THR A 99 -6.49 -10.78 -2.45
C THR A 99 -5.25 -10.71 -3.34
N ALA A 100 -4.02 -10.91 -2.82
CA ALA A 100 -2.77 -10.75 -3.58
C ALA A 100 -2.61 -11.64 -4.82
N GLY A 101 -3.39 -12.72 -4.95
CA GLY A 101 -3.41 -13.56 -6.16
C GLY A 101 -4.52 -13.20 -7.15
N ILE A 102 -5.33 -12.18 -6.86
CA ILE A 102 -6.54 -11.81 -7.59
C ILE A 102 -6.51 -10.35 -8.03
N SER A 103 -6.09 -9.43 -7.14
CA SER A 103 -5.96 -7.99 -7.38
C SER A 103 -4.52 -7.50 -7.20
#